data_AF-A0A1C3JW40-F1
#
_entry.id   AF-A0A1C3JW40-F1
#
_cell.length_a   1.000
_cell.length_b   1.000
_cell.length_c   1.000
_cell.angle_alpha   90.00
_cell.angle_beta   90.00
_cell.angle_gamma   90.00
#
_symmetry.space_group_name_H-M   'P 1'
#
loop_
_entity.id
_entity.type
_entity.pdbx_description
1 polymer ?
#
loop_
_entity_poly.entity_id
_entity_poly.type
_entity_poly.pdbx_seq_one_letter_code
_entity_poly.pdbx_strand_id
1 'polypeptide(L)'
;MNLSGCINSCAHHHIANIGILGLNKSQVDHYQITLCGRQGTDSQLGKNLGPAIAEAELPFAVCTIFDVYRKYRKVEESLIEVVDRIGLEPFKEALYPEKNL
;
A
#
# COMPACT_ATOMS: atom_id res chain seq x y z
N MET A 1 -2.66 -9.71 -1.77
CA MET A 1 -2.49 -8.80 -0.61
C MET A 1 -1.81 -9.62 0.46
N ASN A 2 -0.70 -9.11 1.03
CA ASN A 2 0.04 -9.83 2.06
C ASN A 2 0.31 -8.89 3.24
N LEU A 3 0.04 -9.37 4.46
CA LEU A 3 0.19 -8.63 5.72
C LEU A 3 1.27 -9.28 6.57
N SER A 4 2.29 -8.54 6.99
CA SER A 4 3.23 -9.00 8.02
C SER A 4 3.07 -8.17 9.29
N GLY A 5 2.80 -8.85 10.41
CA GLY A 5 2.66 -8.22 11.73
C GLY A 5 3.96 -7.73 12.35
N CYS A 6 5.12 -8.00 11.74
CA CYS A 6 6.43 -7.53 12.20
C CYS A 6 7.39 -7.27 11.01
N ILE A 7 8.54 -6.65 11.30
CA ILE A 7 9.56 -6.30 10.29
C ILE A 7 10.17 -7.50 9.55
N ASN A 8 10.04 -8.70 10.11
CA ASN A 8 10.69 -9.89 9.56
C ASN A 8 10.08 -10.39 8.23
N SER A 9 9.09 -9.69 7.67
CA SER A 9 8.56 -9.94 6.33
C SER A 9 8.11 -11.39 6.08
N CYS A 10 7.65 -12.09 7.11
CA CYS A 10 7.27 -13.51 7.03
C CYS A 10 6.13 -13.79 6.04
N ALA A 11 5.33 -12.78 5.67
CA ALA A 11 4.31 -12.89 4.62
C ALA A 11 4.79 -12.36 3.26
N HIS A 12 6.08 -12.05 3.10
CA HIS A 12 6.67 -11.41 1.92
C HIS A 12 5.92 -10.14 1.48
N HIS A 13 5.70 -9.20 2.41
CA HIS A 13 4.93 -7.99 2.11
C HIS A 13 5.64 -7.03 1.13
N HIS A 14 6.96 -7.13 0.93
CA HIS A 14 7.70 -6.28 -0.01
C HIS A 14 7.41 -6.57 -1.49
N ILE A 15 6.88 -7.76 -1.80
CA ILE A 15 6.61 -8.24 -3.15
C ILE A 15 5.11 -8.37 -3.43
N ALA A 16 4.26 -7.91 -2.51
CA ALA A 16 2.83 -7.94 -2.64
C ALA A 16 2.32 -6.68 -3.35
N ASN A 17 1.24 -6.83 -4.12
CA ASN A 17 0.66 -5.68 -4.82
C ASN A 17 0.12 -4.62 -3.85
N ILE A 18 -0.31 -5.07 -2.66
CA ILE A 18 -0.50 -4.27 -1.46
C ILE A 18 0.32 -4.93 -0.36
N GLY A 19 1.37 -4.25 0.09
CA GLY A 19 2.22 -4.66 1.19
C GLY A 19 1.90 -3.87 2.45
N ILE A 20 1.75 -4.56 3.58
CA ILE A 20 1.56 -3.93 4.88
C ILE A 20 2.65 -4.44 5.83
N LEU A 21 3.43 -3.50 6.35
CA LEU A 21 4.55 -3.73 7.26
C LEU A 21 4.21 -3.19 8.64
N GLY A 22 4.13 -4.07 9.65
CA GLY A 22 4.02 -3.69 11.05
C GLY A 22 5.33 -3.11 11.60
N LEU A 23 5.25 -1.93 12.19
CA LEU A 23 6.32 -1.21 12.88
C LEU A 23 5.90 -1.05 14.35
N ASN A 24 6.70 -1.61 15.26
CA ASN A 24 6.47 -1.35 16.68
C ASN A 24 7.16 -0.05 17.07
N LYS A 25 6.38 0.97 17.44
CA LYS A 25 6.92 2.25 17.93
C LYS A 25 6.22 2.60 19.25
N SER A 26 6.99 2.68 20.32
CA SER A 26 6.50 3.10 21.64
C SER A 26 5.28 2.31 22.14
N GLN A 27 5.29 0.98 22.00
CA GLN A 27 4.19 0.07 22.38
C GLN A 27 2.87 0.22 21.59
N VAL A 28 2.86 1.05 20.54
CA VAL A 28 1.73 1.20 19.63
C VAL A 28 2.14 0.65 18.26
N ASP A 29 1.34 -0.28 17.75
CA ASP A 29 1.58 -0.86 16.44
C ASP A 29 1.17 0.14 15.35
N HIS A 30 2.17 0.53 14.55
CA HIS A 30 2.00 1.35 13.38
C HIS A 30 2.19 0.49 12.13
N TYR A 31 1.62 0.90 11.01
CA TYR A 31 1.71 0.18 9.76
C TYR A 31 2.19 1.07 8.63
N GLN A 32 3.19 0.59 7.90
CA GLN A 32 3.66 1.18 6.66
C GLN A 32 2.99 0.45 5.48
N ILE A 33 2.35 1.20 4.59
CA ILE A 33 1.70 0.65 3.39
C ILE A 33 2.56 0.89 2.16
N THR A 34 2.71 -0.16 1.35
CA THR A 34 3.37 -0.13 0.05
C THR A 34 2.46 -0.66 -1.06
N LEU A 35 2.61 -0.12 -2.28
CA LEU A 35 1.95 -0.62 -3.49
C LEU A 35 2.95 -1.03 -4.56
N CYS A 36 2.51 -1.89 -5.48
CA CYS A 36 3.28 -2.35 -6.65
C CYS A 36 4.50 -3.23 -6.36
N GLY A 37 4.52 -3.92 -5.22
CA GLY A 37 5.42 -5.05 -5.08
C GLY A 37 5.02 -6.16 -6.06
N ARG A 38 6.00 -6.70 -6.82
CA ARG A 38 5.81 -7.84 -7.72
C ARG A 38 7.08 -8.68 -7.82
N GLN A 39 6.93 -10.00 -7.93
CA GLN A 39 8.00 -10.96 -8.23
C GLN A 39 7.86 -11.49 -9.65
N GLY A 40 8.98 -11.89 -10.26
CA GLY A 40 9.02 -12.40 -11.64
C GLY A 40 9.95 -11.58 -12.53
N THR A 41 9.76 -11.66 -13.85
CA THR A 41 10.57 -10.99 -14.88
C THR A 41 10.55 -9.47 -14.81
N ASP A 42 9.53 -8.87 -14.19
CA ASP A 42 9.41 -7.43 -13.97
C ASP A 42 9.44 -7.10 -12.47
N SER A 43 10.36 -7.74 -11.72
CA SER A 43 10.41 -7.63 -10.27
C SER A 43 10.55 -6.18 -9.81
N GLN A 44 9.64 -5.74 -8.93
CA GLN A 44 9.68 -4.43 -8.30
C GLN A 44 9.38 -4.53 -6.81
N LEU A 45 10.08 -3.72 -6.02
CA LEU A 45 9.76 -3.51 -4.62
C LEU A 45 8.54 -2.60 -4.50
N GLY A 46 7.66 -2.91 -3.54
CA GLY A 46 6.56 -2.02 -3.21
C GLY A 46 7.05 -0.62 -2.82
N LYS A 47 6.39 0.42 -3.34
CA LYS A 47 6.70 1.82 -3.08
C LYS A 47 5.82 2.35 -1.94
N ASN A 48 6.42 3.08 -1.01
CA ASN A 48 5.70 3.69 0.12
C ASN A 48 4.65 4.69 -0.36
N LEU A 49 3.43 4.57 0.19
CA LEU A 49 2.36 5.53 -0.08
C LEU A 49 2.46 6.80 0.76
N GLY A 50 3.11 6.75 1.92
CA GLY A 50 3.24 7.90 2.82
C GLY A 50 3.79 7.49 4.18
N PRO A 51 3.61 8.31 5.22
CA PRO A 51 4.04 7.97 6.58
C PRO A 51 3.31 6.75 7.13
N ALA A 52 3.86 6.11 8.17
CA ALA A 52 3.17 5.03 8.86
C ALA A 52 1.91 5.54 9.57
N ILE A 53 0.87 4.71 9.59
CA ILE A 53 -0.44 4.98 10.19
C ILE A 53 -0.66 4.10 11.43
N ALA A 54 -1.56 4.49 12.33
CA ALA A 54 -1.91 3.64 13.47
C ALA A 54 -2.71 2.40 13.03
N GLU A 55 -2.69 1.32 13.83
CA GLU A 55 -3.51 0.12 13.59
C GLU A 55 -4.98 0.42 13.29
N ALA A 56 -5.57 1.34 14.06
CA ALA A 56 -6.97 1.73 13.91
C ALA A 56 -7.29 2.37 12.54
N GLU A 57 -6.28 2.95 11.87
CA GLU A 57 -6.42 3.60 10.55
C GLU A 57 -6.25 2.60 9.40
N LEU A 58 -5.68 1.41 9.65
CA LEU A 58 -5.36 0.43 8.61
C LEU A 58 -6.59 -0.04 7.81
N PRO A 59 -7.75 -0.39 8.42
CA PRO A 59 -8.93 -0.78 7.64
C PRO A 59 -9.40 0.34 6.71
N PHE A 60 -9.41 1.58 7.18
CA PHE A 60 -9.80 2.74 6.39
C PHE A 60 -8.84 2.95 5.22
N ALA A 61 -7.54 2.89 5.45
CA ALA A 61 -6.53 3.04 4.41
C ALA A 61 -6.68 1.97 3.31
N VAL A 62 -6.94 0.72 3.68
CA VAL A 62 -7.19 -0.36 2.71
C VAL A 62 -8.44 -0.09 1.87
N CYS A 63 -9.54 0.33 2.50
CA CYS A 63 -10.77 0.71 1.79
C CYS A 63 -10.50 1.85 0.78
N THR A 64 -9.81 2.90 1.21
CA THR A 64 -9.46 4.04 0.35
C THR A 64 -8.64 3.61 -0.87
N ILE A 65 -7.67 2.70 -0.71
CA ILE A 65 -6.90 2.16 -1.84
C ILE A 65 -7.82 1.45 -2.83
N PHE A 66 -8.78 0.65 -2.36
CA PHE A 66 -9.74 -0.02 -3.22
C PHE A 66 -10.69 0.95 -3.90
N ASP A 67 -11.09 2.04 -3.24
CA ASP A 67 -11.96 3.05 -3.84
C ASP A 67 -11.25 3.80 -4.97
N VAL A 68 -9.98 4.18 -4.78
CA VAL A 68 -9.14 4.74 -5.84
C VAL A 68 -8.99 3.74 -6.98
N TYR A 69 -8.65 2.48 -6.68
CA TYR A 69 -8.55 1.45 -7.71
C TYR A 69 -9.86 1.31 -8.51
N ARG A 70 -11.02 1.24 -7.84
CA ARG A 70 -12.33 1.12 -8.50
C ARG A 70 -12.70 2.35 -9.32
N LYS A 71 -12.28 3.53 -8.88
CA LYS A 71 -12.51 4.81 -9.59
C LYS A 71 -11.71 4.90 -10.88
N TYR A 72 -10.46 4.43 -10.89
CA TYR A 72 -9.55 4.63 -12.02
C TYR A 72 -9.37 3.40 -12.91
N ARG A 73 -9.74 2.20 -12.47
CA ARG A 73 -9.61 0.98 -13.28
C ARG A 73 -10.42 1.04 -14.56
N LYS A 74 -9.86 0.49 -15.63
CA LYS A 74 -10.61 0.12 -16.83
C LYS A 74 -11.14 -1.31 -16.70
N VAL A 75 -11.91 -1.74 -17.71
CA VAL A 75 -12.39 -3.13 -17.81
C VAL A 75 -11.18 -4.07 -17.76
N GLU A 76 -11.28 -5.09 -16.90
CA GLU A 76 -10.26 -6.13 -16.70
C GLU A 76 -8.87 -5.68 -16.21
N GLU A 77 -8.63 -4.40 -15.92
CA GLU A 77 -7.36 -3.95 -15.34
C GLU A 77 -7.21 -4.41 -13.87
N SER A 78 -6.05 -4.99 -13.56
CA SER A 78 -5.56 -5.29 -12.22
C SER A 78 -5.07 -4.03 -11.49
N LEU A 79 -4.90 -4.12 -10.17
CA LEU A 79 -4.38 -3.00 -9.37
C LEU A 79 -2.99 -2.53 -9.84
N ILE A 80 -2.11 -3.46 -10.20
CA ILE A 80 -0.75 -3.13 -10.66
C ILE A 80 -0.83 -2.33 -11.95
N GLU A 81 -1.63 -2.78 -12.91
CA GLU A 81 -1.78 -2.10 -14.20
C GLU A 81 -2.38 -0.69 -14.04
N VAL A 82 -3.32 -0.52 -13.10
CA VAL A 82 -3.84 0.80 -12.77
C VAL A 82 -2.72 1.70 -12.24
N VAL A 83 -1.95 1.23 -11.26
CA VAL A 83 -0.88 2.03 -10.66
C VAL A 83 0.25 2.31 -11.66
N ASP A 84 0.60 1.37 -12.54
CA ASP A 84 1.59 1.57 -13.59
C ASP A 84 1.12 2.61 -14.61
N ARG A 85 -0.20 2.70 -14.88
CA ARG A 85 -0.79 3.66 -15.82
C ARG A 85 -0.98 5.06 -15.24
N ILE A 86 -1.49 5.18 -14.01
CA ILE A 86 -1.85 6.48 -13.41
C ILE A 86 -0.82 6.98 -12.38
N GLY A 87 0.16 6.15 -12.05
CA GLY A 87 1.10 6.43 -10.97
C GLY A 87 0.49 6.22 -9.58
N LEU A 88 1.27 6.60 -8.55
CA LEU A 88 0.89 6.49 -7.15
C LEU A 88 0.14 7.72 -6.62
N GLU A 89 0.24 8.87 -7.29
CA GLU A 89 -0.30 10.14 -6.78
C GLU A 89 -1.78 10.06 -6.37
N PRO A 90 -2.70 9.49 -7.18
CA PRO A 90 -4.11 9.40 -6.78
C PRO A 90 -4.33 8.58 -5.50
N PHE A 91 -3.46 7.60 -5.23
CA PHE A 91 -3.51 6.79 -4.01
C PHE A 91 -2.94 7.56 -2.81
N LYS A 92 -1.86 8.33 -3.02
CA LYS A 92 -1.26 9.16 -1.98
C LYS A 92 -2.19 10.27 -1.54
N GLU A 93 -2.79 10.99 -2.49
CA GLU A 93 -3.73 12.08 -2.21
C GLU A 93 -4.97 11.58 -1.47
N ALA A 94 -5.51 10.42 -1.85
CA ALA A 94 -6.68 9.87 -1.18
C ALA A 94 -6.40 9.43 0.27
N LEU A 95 -5.19 8.92 0.53
CA LEU A 95 -4.78 8.48 1.88
C LEU A 95 -4.28 9.61 2.77
N TYR A 96 -3.66 10.64 2.17
CA TYR A 96 -3.02 11.74 2.87
C TYR A 96 -3.43 13.10 2.25
N PRO A 97 -4.74 13.45 2.25
CA PRO A 97 -5.25 14.61 1.51
C PRO A 97 -4.69 15.95 2.00
N GLU A 98 -4.20 16.05 3.23
CA GLU A 98 -3.52 17.24 3.76
C GLU A 98 -2.44 16.87 4.79
N LYS A 99 -1.36 16.25 4.34
CA LYS A 99 -0.07 16.37 5.04
C LYS A 99 0.93 16.91 4.03
N ASN A 100 1.13 18.24 4.04
CA ASN A 100 2.29 18.86 3.41
C ASN A 100 3.53 18.05 3.80
N LEU A 101 4.15 17.40 2.81
CA LEU A 101 5.48 16.81 2.92
C LEU A 101 6.51 17.94 3.05
#